data_AF-A0A952M143-F1
#
_entry.id   AF-A0A952M143-F1
#
_cell.length_a   1.000
_cell.length_b   1.000
_cell.length_c   1.000
_cell.angle_alpha   90.00
_cell.angle_beta   90.00
_cell.angle_gamma   90.00
#
_symmetry.space_group_name_H-M   'P 1'
#
loop_
_entity.id
_entity.type
_entity.pdbx_description
1 polymer ?
#
loop_
_entity_poly.entity_id
_entity_poly.type
_entity_poly.pdbx_seq_one_letter_code
_entity_poly.pdbx_strand_id
1 'polypeptide(L)'
;MKQAISTVSYDRLQQFIANCFIAIGMPQSHAKQCATLMAQADQMGQEGHGVFRLKQYIKRIQSGGMNLTPSIQTINERTATALIDGDNAMGHLVMSHAADLAIKKASGSGIAWVGARYSNHAGPASLYAMMPLKKDMIGIYVAVGSANHLPPWGGTDMLLSTNPIAVAIPAANRPPIILDMATTVAAYGKVKTAAQRGETMPEGWMIDRNGQPLTDP
;
A
#
# COMPACT_ATOMS: atom_id res chain seq x y z
N MET A 1 30.70 -7.47 -2.21
CA MET A 1 30.90 -6.48 -3.29
C MET A 1 29.79 -5.45 -3.20
N LYS A 2 30.09 -4.15 -3.11
CA LYS A 2 29.04 -3.12 -3.21
C LYS A 2 28.46 -3.20 -4.62
N GLN A 3 27.19 -3.59 -4.73
CA GLN A 3 26.50 -3.69 -6.01
C GLN A 3 26.50 -2.30 -6.66
N ALA A 4 26.86 -2.22 -7.95
CA ALA A 4 26.87 -0.95 -8.67
C ALA A 4 25.44 -0.39 -8.69
N ILE A 5 25.25 0.79 -8.09
CA ILE A 5 23.95 1.47 -8.07
C ILE A 5 23.79 2.19 -9.41
N SER A 6 22.70 1.89 -10.12
CA SER A 6 22.30 2.57 -11.35
C SER A 6 21.08 3.44 -11.08
N THR A 7 21.11 4.69 -11.53
CA THR A 7 19.97 5.60 -11.45
C THR A 7 19.06 5.44 -12.67
N VAL A 8 17.76 5.51 -12.46
CA VAL A 8 16.73 5.45 -13.49
C VAL A 8 15.78 6.63 -13.29
N SER A 9 15.37 7.29 -14.37
CA SER A 9 14.39 8.39 -14.27
C SER A 9 13.01 7.87 -13.88
N TYR A 10 12.22 8.72 -13.21
CA TYR A 10 10.84 8.43 -12.83
C TYR A 10 10.00 7.93 -14.02
N ASP A 11 10.04 8.66 -15.14
CA ASP A 11 9.24 8.31 -16.33
C ASP A 11 9.64 6.96 -16.92
N ARG A 12 10.94 6.64 -16.94
CA ARG A 12 11.42 5.35 -17.44
C ARG A 12 11.00 4.21 -16.53
N LEU A 13 11.03 4.41 -15.20
CA LEU A 13 10.56 3.43 -14.23
C LEU A 13 9.04 3.20 -14.35
N GLN A 14 8.27 4.28 -14.41
CA GLN A 14 6.82 4.24 -14.59
C GLN A 14 6.45 3.52 -15.89
N GLN A 15 7.08 3.87 -17.02
CA GLN A 15 6.80 3.23 -18.30
C GLN A 15 7.16 1.74 -18.30
N PHE A 16 8.29 1.37 -17.67
CA PHE A 16 8.67 -0.03 -17.53
C PHE A 16 7.62 -0.84 -16.75
N ILE A 17 7.19 -0.34 -15.58
CA ILE A 17 6.17 -1.00 -14.76
C ILE A 17 4.85 -1.14 -15.54
N ALA A 18 4.43 -0.07 -16.24
CA ALA A 18 3.21 -0.09 -17.05
C ALA A 18 3.30 -1.14 -18.17
N ASN A 19 4.42 -1.18 -18.90
CA ASN A 19 4.64 -2.15 -19.98
C ASN A 19 4.59 -3.60 -19.47
N CYS A 20 5.14 -3.86 -18.27
CA CYS A 20 5.05 -5.20 -17.67
C CYS A 20 3.61 -5.61 -17.36
N PHE A 21 2.77 -4.70 -16.87
CA PHE A 21 1.34 -4.99 -16.64
C PHE A 21 0.56 -5.17 -17.93
N ILE A 22 0.82 -4.34 -18.94
CA ILE A 22 0.20 -4.46 -20.27
C ILE A 22 0.56 -5.81 -20.91
N ALA A 23 1.82 -6.24 -20.80
CA ALA A 23 2.30 -7.51 -21.35
C ALA A 23 1.58 -8.74 -20.77
N ILE A 24 0.96 -8.61 -19.60
CA ILE A 24 0.16 -9.68 -18.96
C ILE A 24 -1.36 -9.42 -19.04
N GLY A 25 -1.80 -8.53 -19.94
CA GLY A 25 -3.22 -8.34 -20.26
C GLY A 25 -3.93 -7.26 -19.45
N MET A 26 -3.23 -6.47 -18.63
CA MET A 26 -3.88 -5.34 -17.94
C MET A 26 -4.18 -4.21 -18.93
N PRO A 27 -5.39 -3.64 -18.94
CA PRO A 27 -5.72 -2.49 -19.77
C PRO A 27 -4.75 -1.32 -19.55
N GLN A 28 -4.42 -0.59 -20.61
CA GLN A 28 -3.41 0.48 -20.59
C GLN A 28 -3.69 1.55 -19.52
N SER A 29 -4.95 1.94 -19.34
CA SER A 29 -5.35 2.94 -18.33
C SER A 29 -5.05 2.44 -16.90
N HIS A 30 -5.43 1.21 -16.59
CA HIS A 30 -5.15 0.57 -15.30
C HIS A 30 -3.65 0.39 -15.07
N ALA A 31 -2.94 -0.12 -16.08
CA ALA A 31 -1.49 -0.32 -16.01
C ALA A 31 -0.76 1.01 -15.75
N LYS A 32 -1.14 2.09 -16.44
CA LYS A 32 -0.58 3.42 -16.24
C LYS A 32 -0.81 3.91 -14.81
N GLN A 33 -2.04 3.82 -14.30
CA GLN A 33 -2.37 4.26 -12.94
C GLN A 33 -1.58 3.49 -11.86
N CYS A 34 -1.57 2.17 -11.94
CA CYS A 34 -0.80 1.32 -11.02
C CYS A 34 0.71 1.65 -11.09
N ALA A 35 1.25 1.78 -12.30
CA ALA A 35 2.65 2.11 -12.49
C ALA A 35 3.04 3.49 -11.93
N THR A 36 2.19 4.50 -12.12
CA THR A 36 2.40 5.84 -11.56
C THR A 36 2.52 5.79 -10.04
N LEU A 37 1.59 5.08 -9.38
CA LEU A 37 1.57 4.95 -7.92
C LEU A 37 2.75 4.13 -7.40
N MET A 38 3.14 3.06 -8.09
CA MET A 38 4.33 2.28 -7.73
C MET A 38 5.63 3.08 -7.90
N ALA A 39 5.79 3.81 -9.00
CA ALA A 39 6.96 4.67 -9.21
C ALA A 39 6.99 5.84 -8.22
N GLN A 40 5.82 6.37 -7.83
CA GLN A 40 5.72 7.39 -6.78
C GLN A 40 6.16 6.84 -5.42
N ALA A 41 5.79 5.60 -5.08
CA ALA A 41 6.26 4.95 -3.85
C ALA A 41 7.80 4.86 -3.83
N ASP A 42 8.44 4.47 -4.94
CA ASP A 42 9.91 4.46 -5.04
C ASP A 42 10.50 5.87 -4.89
N GLN A 43 9.91 6.88 -5.55
CA GLN A 43 10.37 8.28 -5.44
C GLN A 43 10.29 8.83 -4.02
N MET A 44 9.33 8.36 -3.21
CA MET A 44 9.17 8.72 -1.81
C MET A 44 10.06 7.92 -0.86
N GLY A 45 10.90 7.01 -1.37
CA GLY A 45 11.76 6.15 -0.55
C GLY A 45 11.02 4.98 0.09
N GLN A 46 9.79 4.66 -0.35
CA GLN A 46 9.01 3.52 0.14
C GLN A 46 9.33 2.25 -0.66
N GLU A 47 10.62 1.93 -0.75
CA GLU A 47 11.20 0.92 -1.66
C GLU A 47 10.55 -0.47 -1.54
N GLY A 48 10.06 -0.84 -0.34
CA GLY A 48 9.37 -2.12 -0.10
C GLY A 48 7.98 -2.24 -0.74
N HIS A 49 7.45 -1.17 -1.35
CA HIS A 49 6.09 -1.08 -1.88
C HIS A 49 5.99 -0.60 -3.34
N GLY A 50 7.09 -0.11 -3.93
CA GLY A 50 7.15 0.27 -5.35
C GLY A 50 7.52 -0.89 -6.27
N VAL A 51 8.48 -0.68 -7.17
CA VAL A 51 8.91 -1.67 -8.20
C VAL A 51 9.35 -3.01 -7.61
N PHE A 52 9.84 -3.02 -6.36
CA PHE A 52 10.14 -4.24 -5.62
C PHE A 52 8.98 -5.25 -5.62
N ARG A 53 7.73 -4.77 -5.59
CA ARG A 53 6.52 -5.62 -5.58
C ARG A 53 6.10 -6.11 -6.97
N LEU A 54 6.65 -5.55 -8.05
CA LEU A 54 6.21 -5.84 -9.42
C LEU A 54 6.20 -7.34 -9.73
N LYS A 55 7.27 -8.06 -9.42
CA LYS A 55 7.35 -9.52 -9.64
C LYS A 55 6.27 -10.29 -8.87
N GLN A 56 5.96 -9.87 -7.65
CA GLN A 56 4.93 -10.53 -6.83
C GLN A 56 3.53 -10.27 -7.41
N TYR A 57 3.28 -9.04 -7.86
CA TYR A 57 2.03 -8.68 -8.53
C TYR A 57 1.82 -9.45 -9.83
N ILE A 58 2.83 -9.51 -10.70
CA ILE A 58 2.78 -10.26 -11.96
C ILE A 58 2.45 -11.74 -11.70
N LYS A 59 3.15 -12.37 -10.75
CA LYS A 59 2.89 -13.78 -10.39
C LYS A 59 1.46 -14.01 -9.93
N ARG A 60 0.92 -13.13 -9.08
CA ARG A 60 -0.45 -13.24 -8.56
C ARG A 60 -1.49 -12.99 -9.65
N ILE A 61 -1.24 -12.07 -10.57
CA ILE A 61 -2.12 -11.83 -11.73
C ILE A 61 -2.14 -13.07 -12.63
N GLN A 62 -0.98 -13.61 -12.99
CA GLN A 62 -0.88 -14.81 -13.83
C GLN A 62 -1.51 -16.05 -13.20
N SER A 63 -1.57 -16.12 -11.87
CA SER A 63 -2.27 -17.19 -11.15
C SER A 63 -3.78 -16.93 -10.98
N GLY A 64 -4.37 -15.95 -11.68
CA GLY A 64 -5.79 -15.60 -11.59
C GLY A 64 -6.19 -14.92 -10.27
N GLY A 65 -5.22 -14.43 -9.48
CA GLY A 65 -5.46 -13.88 -8.15
C GLY A 65 -5.98 -12.44 -8.13
N MET A 66 -6.08 -11.77 -9.27
CA MET A 66 -6.63 -10.41 -9.40
C MET A 66 -7.44 -10.26 -10.68
N ASN A 67 -8.52 -9.48 -10.63
CA ASN A 67 -9.27 -9.07 -11.81
C ASN A 67 -8.58 -7.87 -12.50
N LEU A 68 -8.29 -8.00 -13.79
CA LEU A 68 -7.61 -6.97 -14.59
C LEU A 68 -8.56 -5.95 -15.22
N THR A 69 -9.82 -6.33 -15.38
CA THR A 69 -10.91 -5.50 -15.91
C THR A 69 -12.03 -5.40 -14.88
N PRO A 70 -11.74 -4.86 -13.68
CA PRO A 70 -12.70 -4.84 -12.59
C PRO A 70 -13.83 -3.84 -12.82
N SER A 71 -15.01 -4.18 -12.30
CA SER A 71 -16.11 -3.24 -12.11
C SER A 71 -16.13 -2.78 -10.64
N ILE A 72 -15.36 -1.74 -10.33
CA ILE A 72 -15.36 -1.14 -8.98
C ILE A 72 -16.67 -0.38 -8.78
N GLN A 73 -17.44 -0.74 -7.75
CA GLN A 73 -18.80 -0.21 -7.54
C GLN A 73 -19.03 0.26 -6.12
N THR A 74 -19.77 1.35 -5.96
CA THR A 74 -20.34 1.75 -4.66
C THR A 74 -21.55 0.89 -4.36
N ILE A 75 -21.47 0.10 -3.29
CA ILE A 75 -22.53 -0.84 -2.89
C ILE A 75 -23.39 -0.33 -1.72
N ASN A 76 -22.92 0.72 -1.02
CA ASN A 76 -23.71 1.43 -0.04
C ASN A 76 -23.23 2.89 0.02
N GLU A 77 -24.16 3.84 0.06
CA GLU A 77 -23.84 5.26 0.04
C GLU A 77 -24.75 6.06 0.97
N ARG A 78 -24.16 7.01 1.70
CA ARG A 78 -24.82 8.06 2.48
C ARG A 78 -24.12 9.39 2.21
N THR A 79 -24.55 10.49 2.83
CA THR A 79 -23.98 11.83 2.59
C THR A 79 -22.46 11.86 2.78
N ALA A 80 -21.97 11.40 3.93
CA ALA A 80 -20.55 11.43 4.30
C ALA A 80 -19.87 10.05 4.28
N THR A 81 -20.55 8.98 3.88
CA THR A 81 -19.94 7.63 3.88
C THR A 81 -20.26 6.84 2.63
N ALA A 82 -19.38 5.92 2.26
CA ALA A 82 -19.63 4.93 1.23
C ALA A 82 -18.90 3.62 1.53
N LEU A 83 -19.38 2.53 0.96
CA LEU A 83 -18.68 1.26 0.88
C LEU A 83 -18.55 0.88 -0.59
N ILE A 84 -17.33 0.59 -1.03
CA ILE A 84 -17.06 0.13 -2.39
C ILE A 84 -16.69 -1.36 -2.41
N ASP A 85 -17.14 -2.06 -3.44
CA ASP A 85 -16.66 -3.39 -3.82
C ASP A 85 -15.58 -3.23 -4.89
N GLY A 86 -14.40 -3.79 -4.63
CA GLY A 86 -13.23 -3.69 -5.50
C GLY A 86 -13.20 -4.71 -6.63
N ASP A 87 -14.12 -5.68 -6.67
CA ASP A 87 -14.16 -6.73 -7.71
C ASP A 87 -12.82 -7.47 -7.88
N ASN A 88 -12.17 -7.78 -6.76
CA ASN A 88 -10.84 -8.39 -6.67
C ASN A 88 -9.76 -7.68 -7.51
N ALA A 89 -9.91 -6.37 -7.73
CA ALA A 89 -8.95 -5.57 -8.48
C ALA A 89 -7.63 -5.40 -7.74
N MET A 90 -6.63 -4.92 -8.48
CA MET A 90 -5.39 -4.44 -7.87
C MET A 90 -5.67 -3.28 -6.91
N GLY A 91 -5.07 -3.31 -5.72
CA GLY A 91 -5.35 -2.36 -4.64
C GLY A 91 -5.13 -0.90 -5.01
N HIS A 92 -4.18 -0.63 -5.90
CA HIS A 92 -3.93 0.71 -6.43
C HIS A 92 -5.15 1.33 -7.12
N LEU A 93 -5.92 0.54 -7.86
CA LEU A 93 -7.12 1.01 -8.53
C LEU A 93 -8.24 1.26 -7.51
N VAL A 94 -8.48 0.28 -6.63
CA VAL A 94 -9.56 0.34 -5.64
C VAL A 94 -9.36 1.48 -4.66
N MET A 95 -8.15 1.63 -4.11
CA MET A 95 -7.90 2.65 -3.09
C MET A 95 -7.79 4.05 -3.66
N SER A 96 -7.36 4.21 -4.93
CA SER A 96 -7.48 5.49 -5.62
C SER A 96 -8.95 5.88 -5.78
N HIS A 97 -9.79 4.95 -6.24
CA HIS A 97 -11.22 5.19 -6.39
C HIS A 97 -11.89 5.55 -5.05
N ALA A 98 -11.53 4.84 -3.96
CA ALA A 98 -12.01 5.14 -2.61
C ALA A 98 -11.61 6.55 -2.15
N ALA A 99 -10.34 6.93 -2.35
CA ALA A 99 -9.84 8.23 -1.95
C ALA A 99 -10.49 9.37 -2.76
N ASP A 100 -10.60 9.22 -4.08
CA ASP A 100 -11.28 10.20 -4.93
C ASP A 100 -12.76 10.37 -4.54
N LEU A 101 -13.45 9.27 -4.24
CA LEU A 101 -14.83 9.31 -3.74
C LEU A 101 -14.91 10.02 -2.38
N ALA A 102 -13.99 9.73 -1.46
CA ALA A 102 -13.94 10.38 -0.15
C ALA A 102 -13.74 11.90 -0.29
N ILE A 103 -12.78 12.33 -1.11
CA ILE A 103 -12.51 13.75 -1.40
C ILE A 103 -13.77 14.43 -1.98
N LYS A 104 -14.41 13.79 -2.96
CA LYS A 104 -15.62 14.32 -3.58
C LYS A 104 -16.74 14.52 -2.56
N LYS A 105 -16.96 13.55 -1.67
CA LYS A 105 -18.02 13.63 -0.66
C LYS A 105 -17.69 14.65 0.43
N ALA A 106 -16.46 14.63 0.94
CA ALA A 106 -15.98 15.58 1.96
C ALA A 106 -16.12 17.04 1.50
N SER A 107 -15.96 17.31 0.20
CA SER A 107 -16.17 18.65 -0.38
C SER A 107 -17.59 19.20 -0.14
N GLY A 108 -18.61 18.33 -0.02
CA GLY A 108 -19.99 18.73 0.24
C GLY A 108 -20.45 18.55 1.69
N SER A 109 -19.81 17.65 2.45
CA SER A 109 -20.22 17.29 3.82
C SER A 109 -19.23 17.70 4.91
N GLY A 110 -18.10 18.32 4.58
CA GLY A 110 -17.02 18.68 5.49
C GLY A 110 -16.12 17.51 5.91
N ILE A 111 -16.68 16.30 6.02
CA ILE A 111 -15.96 15.05 6.29
C ILE A 111 -16.52 13.93 5.42
N ALA A 112 -15.69 12.95 5.06
CA ALA A 112 -16.18 11.68 4.52
C ALA A 112 -15.32 10.48 4.91
N TRP A 113 -15.94 9.30 4.95
CA TRP A 113 -15.27 8.02 5.18
C TRP A 113 -15.73 6.96 4.16
N VAL A 114 -14.79 6.45 3.38
CA VAL A 114 -15.08 5.43 2.35
C VAL A 114 -14.35 4.14 2.69
N GLY A 115 -15.12 3.07 2.94
CA GLY A 115 -14.58 1.73 3.11
C GLY A 115 -14.48 1.01 1.76
N ALA A 116 -13.54 0.06 1.66
CA ALA A 116 -13.41 -0.81 0.50
C ALA A 116 -13.37 -2.28 0.94
N ARG A 117 -14.02 -3.16 0.19
CA ARG A 117 -13.91 -4.62 0.33
C ARG A 117 -13.48 -5.25 -1.00
N TYR A 118 -13.03 -6.50 -0.93
CA TYR A 118 -12.64 -7.28 -2.11
C TYR A 118 -11.59 -6.56 -2.98
N SER A 119 -10.58 -6.01 -2.30
CA SER A 119 -9.40 -5.34 -2.87
C SER A 119 -8.15 -6.21 -2.69
N ASN A 120 -7.00 -5.77 -3.22
CA ASN A 120 -5.70 -6.40 -3.04
C ASN A 120 -4.67 -5.40 -2.45
N HIS A 121 -3.41 -5.83 -2.31
CA HIS A 121 -2.33 -4.96 -1.79
C HIS A 121 -2.16 -3.69 -2.63
N ALA A 122 -2.18 -2.54 -1.97
CA ALA A 122 -2.26 -1.21 -2.58
C ALA A 122 -0.96 -0.37 -2.46
N GLY A 123 0.16 -0.97 -2.07
CA GLY A 123 1.40 -0.21 -1.87
C GLY A 123 1.42 0.54 -0.52
N PRO A 124 2.16 1.66 -0.39
CA PRO A 124 2.21 2.43 0.85
C PRO A 124 0.92 3.19 1.09
N ALA A 125 0.50 3.27 2.36
CA ALA A 125 -0.73 3.93 2.76
C ALA A 125 -0.71 5.44 2.50
N SER A 126 0.47 6.07 2.59
CA SER A 126 0.67 7.50 2.29
C SER A 126 0.20 7.90 0.90
N LEU A 127 0.28 7.04 -0.11
CA LEU A 127 -0.17 7.37 -1.47
C LEU A 127 -1.62 7.86 -1.49
N TYR A 128 -2.48 7.22 -0.70
CA TYR A 128 -3.90 7.53 -0.62
C TYR A 128 -4.18 8.62 0.40
N ALA A 129 -3.51 8.58 1.57
CA ALA A 129 -3.65 9.62 2.58
C ALA A 129 -3.24 11.01 2.06
N MET A 130 -2.33 11.09 1.10
CA MET A 130 -1.92 12.36 0.49
C MET A 130 -2.84 12.87 -0.61
N MET A 131 -3.75 12.05 -1.17
CA MET A 131 -4.63 12.51 -2.26
C MET A 131 -5.50 13.72 -1.88
N PRO A 132 -6.09 13.77 -0.66
CA PRO A 132 -6.86 14.92 -0.19
C PRO A 132 -6.07 16.23 -0.07
N LEU A 133 -4.73 16.18 0.03
CA LEU A 133 -3.90 17.39 0.10
C LEU A 133 -4.08 18.29 -1.12
N LYS A 134 -4.40 17.72 -2.30
CA LYS A 134 -4.69 18.48 -3.53
C LYS A 134 -5.92 19.40 -3.41
N LYS A 135 -6.73 19.21 -2.38
CA LYS A 135 -7.95 19.96 -2.07
C LYS A 135 -7.88 20.63 -0.69
N ASP A 136 -6.68 20.79 -0.14
CA ASP A 136 -6.45 21.35 1.20
C ASP A 136 -7.21 20.59 2.31
N MET A 137 -7.31 19.26 2.16
CA MET A 137 -7.99 18.38 3.09
C MET A 137 -6.99 17.47 3.82
N ILE A 138 -7.32 17.13 5.07
CA ILE A 138 -6.63 16.07 5.82
C ILE A 138 -7.05 14.72 5.25
N GLY A 139 -6.08 13.85 5.01
CA GLY A 139 -6.33 12.46 4.62
C GLY A 139 -5.91 11.49 5.71
N ILE A 140 -6.77 10.51 5.99
CA ILE A 140 -6.49 9.40 6.90
C ILE A 140 -6.72 8.11 6.13
N TYR A 141 -5.77 7.19 6.23
CA TYR A 141 -5.85 5.86 5.64
C TYR A 141 -5.55 4.81 6.70
N VAL A 142 -6.38 3.78 6.74
CA VAL A 142 -6.16 2.57 7.52
C VAL A 142 -6.43 1.36 6.65
N ALA A 143 -5.67 0.29 6.85
CA ALA A 143 -5.92 -0.98 6.17
C ALA A 143 -5.73 -2.15 7.11
N VAL A 144 -6.45 -3.23 6.82
CA VAL A 144 -6.22 -4.55 7.42
C VAL A 144 -5.64 -5.44 6.33
N GLY A 145 -4.45 -5.99 6.56
CA GLY A 145 -3.84 -6.91 5.60
C GLY A 145 -4.47 -8.29 5.69
N SER A 146 -4.47 -9.03 4.58
CA SER A 146 -5.11 -10.35 4.48
C SER A 146 -4.25 -11.51 5.00
N ALA A 147 -2.98 -11.26 5.32
CA ALA A 147 -2.05 -12.28 5.79
C ALA A 147 -1.66 -11.96 7.24
N ASN A 148 -1.93 -12.90 8.14
CA ASN A 148 -1.54 -12.78 9.53
C ASN A 148 -0.04 -13.08 9.67
N HIS A 149 0.65 -12.18 10.33
CA HIS A 149 2.10 -12.21 10.50
C HIS A 149 2.52 -12.07 11.95
N LEU A 150 1.64 -11.60 12.85
CA LEU A 150 2.01 -11.25 14.21
C LEU A 150 0.97 -11.70 15.24
N PRO A 151 1.40 -12.02 16.45
CA PRO A 151 0.50 -12.20 17.56
C PRO A 151 0.03 -10.89 18.18
N PRO A 152 -1.20 -10.85 18.72
CA PRO A 152 -1.60 -9.81 19.66
C PRO A 152 -0.68 -9.84 20.89
N TRP A 153 -0.54 -8.69 21.54
CA TRP A 153 0.21 -8.60 22.79
C TRP A 153 -0.30 -9.64 23.81
N GLY A 154 0.63 -10.39 24.40
CA GLY A 154 0.34 -11.47 25.34
C GLY A 154 0.09 -12.86 24.71
N GLY A 155 0.22 -13.02 23.39
CA GLY A 155 0.09 -14.31 22.71
C GLY A 155 1.25 -14.64 21.77
N THR A 156 1.20 -15.83 21.16
CA THR A 156 2.17 -16.30 20.15
C THR A 156 1.52 -16.71 18.82
N ASP A 157 0.18 -16.79 18.78
CA ASP A 157 -0.58 -17.12 17.56
C ASP A 157 -0.62 -15.95 16.59
N MET A 158 -0.26 -16.19 15.32
CA MET A 158 -0.30 -15.17 14.26
C MET A 158 -1.75 -14.82 13.88
N LEU A 159 -2.32 -13.80 14.54
CA LEU A 159 -3.70 -13.35 14.34
C LEU A 159 -3.82 -11.97 13.70
N LEU A 160 -2.76 -11.16 13.73
CA LEU A 160 -2.73 -9.80 13.23
C LEU A 160 -1.83 -9.68 12.00
N SER A 161 -2.18 -8.75 11.11
CA SER A 161 -1.34 -8.28 10.02
C SER A 161 -0.62 -6.98 10.44
N THR A 162 0.21 -6.42 9.56
CA THR A 162 0.95 -5.17 9.80
C THR A 162 0.07 -3.92 9.90
N ASN A 163 -1.19 -4.02 9.48
CA ASN A 163 -2.29 -3.06 9.61
C ASN A 163 -1.84 -1.58 9.65
N PRO A 164 -1.42 -1.00 8.51
CA PRO A 164 -0.82 0.33 8.50
C PRO A 164 -1.84 1.44 8.76
N ILE A 165 -1.32 2.54 9.31
CA ILE A 165 -2.01 3.82 9.50
C ILE A 165 -1.18 4.89 8.81
N ALA A 166 -1.83 5.70 7.97
CA ALA A 166 -1.23 6.89 7.39
C ALA A 166 -2.12 8.12 7.56
N VAL A 167 -1.49 9.27 7.78
CA VAL A 167 -2.15 10.56 7.93
C VAL A 167 -1.39 11.60 7.13
N ALA A 168 -2.08 12.41 6.34
CA ALA A 168 -1.49 13.57 5.68
C ALA A 168 -2.27 14.83 6.03
N ILE A 169 -1.55 15.89 6.43
CA ILE A 169 -2.13 17.15 6.91
C ILE A 169 -1.53 18.30 6.08
N PRO A 170 -2.36 19.15 5.45
CA PRO A 170 -1.87 20.33 4.76
C PRO A 170 -1.26 21.33 5.75
N ALA A 171 -0.22 22.05 5.32
CA ALA A 171 0.53 22.97 6.18
C ALA A 171 0.67 24.37 5.57
N ALA A 172 -0.39 24.82 4.86
CA ALA A 172 -0.41 26.08 4.12
C ALA A 172 0.83 26.24 3.22
N ASN A 173 1.72 27.19 3.53
CA ASN A 173 2.92 27.49 2.73
C ASN A 173 4.13 26.61 3.10
N ARG A 174 3.96 25.59 3.93
CA ARG A 174 5.01 24.63 4.33
C ARG A 174 4.74 23.26 3.72
N PRO A 175 5.77 22.39 3.63
CA PRO A 175 5.55 21.00 3.27
C PRO A 175 4.51 20.34 4.19
N PRO A 176 3.62 19.48 3.66
CA PRO A 176 2.61 18.81 4.45
C PRO A 176 3.24 17.87 5.47
N ILE A 177 2.54 17.61 6.57
CA ILE A 177 2.92 16.57 7.53
C ILE A 177 2.39 15.24 6.98
N ILE A 178 3.26 14.24 6.84
CA ILE A 178 2.90 12.91 6.37
C ILE A 178 3.43 11.88 7.38
N LEU A 179 2.51 11.14 7.99
CA LEU A 179 2.78 9.94 8.78
C LEU A 179 2.40 8.73 7.93
N ASP A 180 3.28 7.73 7.84
CA ASP A 180 3.00 6.43 7.24
C ASP A 180 3.75 5.35 8.01
N MET A 181 3.01 4.53 8.76
CA MET A 181 3.58 3.52 9.65
C MET A 181 2.78 2.23 9.63
N ALA A 182 3.48 1.11 9.74
CA ALA A 182 2.86 -0.12 10.20
C ALA A 182 2.52 0.01 11.70
N THR A 183 1.54 -0.76 12.19
CA THR A 183 1.25 -0.85 13.63
C THR A 183 2.18 -1.84 14.36
N THR A 184 3.17 -2.37 13.65
CA THR A 184 4.17 -3.32 14.12
C THR A 184 5.49 -2.63 14.42
N VAL A 185 6.25 -3.19 15.36
CA VAL A 185 7.60 -2.70 15.74
C VAL A 185 8.53 -2.57 14.53
N ALA A 186 8.46 -3.50 13.58
CA ALA A 186 9.16 -3.44 12.33
C ALA A 186 8.28 -3.91 11.17
N ALA A 187 8.42 -3.28 10.00
CA ALA A 187 7.76 -3.76 8.80
C ALA A 187 8.36 -5.11 8.39
N TYR A 188 7.52 -6.09 8.02
CA TYR A 188 7.98 -7.43 7.62
C TYR A 188 8.96 -7.42 6.43
N GLY A 189 8.92 -6.38 5.59
CA GLY A 189 9.93 -6.16 4.56
C GLY A 189 11.34 -5.98 5.11
N LYS A 190 11.52 -5.31 6.26
CA LYS A 190 12.82 -5.13 6.92
C LYS A 190 13.40 -6.47 7.40
N VAL A 191 12.56 -7.35 7.94
CA VAL A 191 12.94 -8.72 8.33
C VAL A 191 13.47 -9.50 7.11
N LYS A 192 12.73 -9.47 5.98
CA LYS A 192 13.18 -10.14 4.74
C LYS A 192 14.50 -9.57 4.20
N THR A 193 14.70 -8.26 4.30
CA THR A 193 15.96 -7.62 3.88
C THR A 193 17.11 -8.06 4.77
N ALA A 194 16.93 -8.16 6.10
CA ALA A 194 17.94 -8.66 7.02
C ALA A 194 18.31 -10.13 6.70
N ALA A 195 17.31 -11.00 6.48
CA ALA A 195 17.53 -12.39 6.05
C ALA A 195 18.34 -12.49 4.74
N GLN A 196 18.01 -11.66 3.74
CA GLN A 196 18.74 -11.64 2.47
C GLN A 196 20.19 -11.17 2.60
N ARG A 197 20.51 -10.39 3.63
CA ARG A 197 21.86 -9.89 3.91
C ARG A 197 22.65 -10.77 4.87
N GLY A 198 22.01 -11.76 5.50
CA GLY A 198 22.60 -12.54 6.58
C GLY A 198 22.91 -11.70 7.82
N GLU A 199 22.11 -10.67 8.07
CA GLU A 199 22.26 -9.75 9.20
C GLU A 199 21.28 -10.13 10.33
N THR A 200 21.71 -10.06 11.57
CA THR A 200 20.83 -10.22 12.73
C THR A 200 19.85 -9.04 12.86
N MET A 201 18.64 -9.32 13.32
CA MET A 201 17.64 -8.31 13.66
C MET A 201 17.83 -7.79 15.10
N PRO A 202 17.44 -6.53 15.37
CA PRO A 202 17.32 -6.05 16.74
C PRO A 202 16.36 -6.91 17.57
N GLU A 203 16.69 -7.09 18.85
CA GLU A 203 15.77 -7.72 19.81
C GLU A 203 14.43 -6.96 19.88
N GLY A 204 13.34 -7.70 20.09
CA GLY A 204 11.98 -7.14 20.17
C GLY A 204 11.28 -6.94 18.82
N TRP A 205 11.95 -7.20 17.70
CA TRP A 205 11.28 -7.20 16.38
C TRP A 205 10.42 -8.44 16.17
N MET A 206 10.91 -9.61 16.58
CA MET A 206 10.30 -10.91 16.36
C MET A 206 10.42 -11.78 17.63
N ILE A 207 9.51 -12.74 17.76
CA ILE A 207 9.54 -13.78 18.78
C ILE A 207 9.41 -15.16 18.12
N ASP A 208 9.94 -16.19 18.78
CA ASP A 208 9.75 -17.58 18.38
C ASP A 208 8.38 -18.13 18.84
N ARG A 209 8.14 -19.42 18.57
CA ARG A 209 6.89 -20.10 18.97
C ARG A 209 6.71 -20.21 20.48
N ASN A 210 7.78 -20.06 21.26
CA ASN A 210 7.79 -20.08 22.71
C ASN A 210 7.71 -18.67 23.32
N GLY A 211 7.57 -17.63 22.48
CA GLY A 211 7.54 -16.24 22.91
C GLY A 211 8.90 -15.67 23.30
N GLN A 212 10.00 -16.35 22.99
CA GLN A 212 11.36 -15.85 23.26
C GLN A 212 11.81 -14.90 22.14
N PRO A 213 12.63 -13.88 22.45
CA PRO A 213 13.15 -12.97 21.44
C PRO A 213 13.89 -13.71 20.32
N LEU A 214 13.58 -13.38 19.07
CA LEU A 214 14.22 -13.95 17.88
C LEU A 214 14.99 -12.86 17.13
N THR A 215 16.31 -13.03 17.02
CA THR A 215 17.22 -12.09 16.33
C THR A 215 17.81 -12.66 15.05
N ASP A 216 17.63 -13.95 14.76
CA ASP A 216 18.01 -14.58 13.49
C ASP A 216 16.78 -14.59 12.54
N PRO A 217 16.82 -13.88 11.41
CA PRO A 217 15.66 -13.60 10.55
C PRO A 217 15.14 -14.74 9.65
#